data_AF-A0A920P9P8-F1
#
_entry.id   AF-A0A920P9P8-F1
#
_cell.length_a   1.000
_cell.length_b   1.000
_cell.length_c   1.000
_cell.angle_alpha   90.00
_cell.angle_beta   90.00
_cell.angle_gamma   90.00
#
_symmetry.space_group_name_H-M   'P 1'
#
loop_
_entity.id
_entity.type
_entity.pdbx_description
1 polymer ?
#
loop_
_entity_poly.entity_id
_entity_poly.type
_entity_poly.pdbx_seq_one_letter_code
_entity_poly.pdbx_strand_id
1 'polypeptide(L)'
;MRSIRRRRLVAVAPVLYWREHPNPQLGYSEEDMQIAINRYMAALDDDQLVEDIDQVIRWTQGDQFRRTNGQKIGIVGYCVGGRIAYLAATRCQGLSAASVYYGGRILAPFGDGPAPIDITNQIQIPVMGNFGGQDQNPRLTM
;
A
#
# COMPACT_ATOMS: atom_id res chain seq x y z
N MET A 1 25.01 -1.61 -28.08
CA MET A 1 23.83 -2.39 -27.63
C MET A 1 23.81 -2.38 -26.10
N ARG A 2 23.02 -1.51 -25.46
CA ARG A 2 22.92 -1.48 -23.98
C ARG A 2 21.97 -2.62 -23.56
N SER A 3 22.55 -3.70 -23.03
CA SER A 3 21.80 -4.81 -22.42
C SER A 3 20.94 -4.28 -21.28
N ILE A 4 19.61 -4.32 -21.44
CA ILE A 4 18.67 -4.16 -20.33
C ILE A 4 18.79 -5.44 -19.49
N ARG A 5 19.64 -5.40 -18.44
CA ARG A 5 19.66 -6.46 -17.44
C ARG A 5 18.27 -6.58 -16.83
N ARG A 6 17.69 -7.79 -16.85
CA ARG A 6 16.50 -8.12 -16.02
C ARG A 6 16.80 -7.68 -14.59
N ARG A 7 16.06 -6.71 -14.05
CA ARG A 7 16.18 -6.33 -12.64
C ARG A 7 15.70 -7.53 -11.83
N ARG A 8 16.62 -8.20 -11.13
CA ARG A 8 16.28 -9.25 -10.16
C ARG A 8 15.67 -8.58 -8.94
N LEU A 9 14.34 -8.51 -8.90
CA LEU A 9 13.59 -8.02 -7.75
C LEU A 9 13.08 -9.21 -6.94
N VAL A 10 12.97 -9.02 -5.63
CA VAL A 10 12.21 -9.89 -4.73
C VAL A 10 10.91 -9.16 -4.42
N ALA A 11 9.77 -9.83 -4.59
CA ALA A 11 8.46 -9.26 -4.29
C ALA A 11 7.88 -9.95 -3.06
N VAL A 12 7.29 -9.16 -2.17
CA VAL A 12 6.59 -9.62 -0.97
C VAL A 12 5.21 -8.95 -0.98
N ALA A 13 4.16 -9.76 -0.86
CA ALA A 13 2.79 -9.28 -0.74
C ALA A 13 2.27 -9.68 0.65
N PRO A 14 2.28 -8.77 1.64
CA PRO A 14 1.79 -9.09 2.98
C PRO A 14 0.28 -9.30 2.96
N VAL A 15 -0.18 -10.20 3.83
CA VAL A 15 -1.61 -10.38 4.10
C VAL A 15 -2.06 -9.26 5.01
N LEU A 16 -2.71 -8.23 4.46
CA LEU A 16 -3.09 -7.03 5.22
C LEU A 16 -4.47 -7.12 5.88
N TYR A 17 -5.30 -8.09 5.46
CA TYR A 17 -6.61 -8.36 6.07
C TYR A 17 -6.56 -9.40 7.19
N TRP A 18 -5.37 -9.76 7.68
CA TRP A 18 -5.17 -10.89 8.57
C TRP A 18 -5.95 -10.80 9.90
N ARG A 19 -6.29 -9.59 10.33
CA ARG A 19 -7.14 -9.34 11.51
C ARG A 19 -8.59 -9.82 11.30
N GLU A 20 -9.09 -9.76 10.07
CA GLU A 20 -10.42 -10.25 9.68
C GLU A 20 -10.41 -11.69 9.17
N HIS A 21 -9.48 -11.99 8.26
CA HIS A 21 -9.28 -13.32 7.69
C HIS A 21 -7.88 -13.42 7.05
N PRO A 22 -7.11 -14.50 7.29
CA PRO A 22 -5.72 -14.60 6.82
C PRO A 22 -5.57 -14.82 5.31
N ASN A 23 -6.63 -15.20 4.59
CA ASN A 23 -6.59 -15.37 3.13
C ASN A 23 -7.99 -15.31 2.50
N PRO A 24 -8.65 -14.14 2.47
CA PRO A 24 -9.97 -14.03 1.86
C PRO A 24 -9.87 -14.31 0.35
N GLN A 25 -10.67 -15.25 -0.13
CA GLN A 25 -10.78 -15.56 -1.57
C GLN A 25 -12.08 -14.91 -2.07
N LEU A 26 -11.94 -13.78 -2.76
CA LEU A 26 -13.05 -13.02 -3.30
C LEU A 26 -12.86 -12.87 -4.80
N GLY A 27 -13.95 -13.04 -5.56
CA GLY A 27 -14.01 -12.69 -6.97
C GLY A 27 -14.27 -11.20 -7.19
N TYR A 28 -14.67 -10.87 -8.41
CA TYR A 28 -15.11 -9.53 -8.80
C TYR A 28 -16.63 -9.47 -9.07
N SER A 29 -17.38 -10.42 -8.50
CA SER A 29 -18.83 -10.34 -8.52
C SER A 29 -19.30 -9.17 -7.64
N GLU A 30 -20.51 -8.66 -7.88
CA GLU A 30 -21.06 -7.59 -7.02
C GLU A 30 -21.12 -8.03 -5.55
N GLU A 31 -21.51 -9.28 -5.30
CA GLU A 31 -21.55 -9.85 -3.95
C GLU A 31 -20.17 -9.89 -3.29
N ASP A 32 -19.15 -10.39 -4.01
CA ASP A 32 -17.78 -10.43 -3.51
C ASP A 32 -17.21 -9.03 -3.25
N MET A 33 -17.53 -8.06 -4.12
CA MET A 33 -17.12 -6.67 -3.96
C MET A 33 -17.78 -6.02 -2.74
N GLN A 34 -19.07 -6.30 -2.49
CA GLN A 34 -19.75 -5.85 -1.28
C GLN A 34 -19.10 -6.44 -0.03
N ILE A 35 -18.73 -7.72 -0.04
CA ILE A 35 -18.01 -8.36 1.08
C ILE A 35 -16.62 -7.72 1.24
N ALA A 36 -15.88 -7.50 0.15
CA ALA A 36 -14.57 -6.85 0.16
C ALA A 36 -14.63 -5.46 0.80
N ILE A 37 -15.64 -4.66 0.45
CA ILE A 37 -15.80 -3.29 0.95
C ILE A 37 -16.29 -3.29 2.39
N ASN A 38 -17.40 -3.97 2.68
CA ASN A 38 -18.14 -3.82 3.93
C ASN A 38 -17.53 -4.60 5.10
N ARG A 39 -16.79 -5.67 4.81
CA ARG A 39 -16.11 -6.47 5.83
C ARG A 39 -14.62 -6.15 5.89
N TYR A 40 -13.92 -6.36 4.77
CA TYR A 40 -12.45 -6.35 4.80
C TYR A 40 -11.88 -4.93 4.79
N MET A 41 -12.30 -4.09 3.83
CA MET A 41 -11.81 -2.71 3.73
C MET A 41 -12.32 -1.85 4.89
N ALA A 42 -13.55 -2.06 5.36
CA ALA A 42 -14.12 -1.32 6.48
C ALA A 42 -13.43 -1.60 7.83
N ALA A 43 -12.78 -2.76 7.98
CA ALA A 43 -12.04 -3.14 9.18
C ALA A 43 -10.57 -2.67 9.17
N LEU A 44 -10.13 -2.02 8.10
CA LEU A 44 -8.77 -1.46 8.03
C LEU A 44 -8.64 -0.23 8.93
N ASP A 45 -7.45 -0.08 9.48
CA ASP A 45 -7.02 1.08 10.28
C ASP A 45 -5.63 1.52 9.78
N ASP A 46 -5.44 2.82 9.56
CA ASP A 46 -4.22 3.34 8.96
C ASP A 46 -2.97 3.14 9.84
N ASP A 47 -3.11 3.22 11.17
CA ASP A 47 -1.99 3.03 12.10
C ASP A 47 -1.54 1.56 12.10
N GLN A 48 -2.49 0.64 12.13
CA GLN A 48 -2.23 -0.79 12.04
C GLN A 48 -1.61 -1.18 10.70
N LEU A 49 -2.07 -0.57 9.60
CA LEU A 49 -1.50 -0.80 8.27
C LEU A 49 -0.05 -0.32 8.17
N VAL A 50 0.26 0.85 8.73
CA VAL A 50 1.64 1.37 8.76
C VAL A 50 2.53 0.45 9.59
N GLU A 51 2.06 -0.04 10.74
CA GLU A 51 2.80 -0.99 11.57
C GLU A 51 3.06 -2.31 10.83
N ASP A 52 2.06 -2.85 10.12
CA ASP A 52 2.22 -4.07 9.33
C ASP A 52 3.28 -3.89 8.23
N ILE A 53 3.29 -2.74 7.54
CA ILE A 53 4.32 -2.43 6.52
C ILE A 53 5.70 -2.27 7.15
N ASP A 54 5.82 -1.61 8.29
CA ASP A 54 7.07 -1.49 9.03
C ASP A 54 7.62 -2.86 9.44
N GLN A 55 6.76 -3.79 9.86
CA GLN A 55 7.16 -5.17 10.15
C GLN A 55 7.69 -5.88 8.91
N VAL A 56 7.07 -5.70 7.74
CA VAL A 56 7.56 -6.26 6.46
C VAL A 56 8.93 -5.66 6.09
N ILE A 57 9.11 -4.35 6.26
CA ILE A 57 10.40 -3.67 6.02
C ILE A 57 11.47 -4.26 6.93
N ARG A 58 11.21 -4.36 8.24
CA ARG A 58 12.16 -4.95 9.20
C ARG A 58 12.48 -6.41 8.88
N TRP A 59 11.46 -7.21 8.55
CA TRP A 59 11.63 -8.61 8.20
C TRP A 59 12.49 -8.79 6.94
N THR A 60 12.26 -7.99 5.88
CA THR A 60 13.05 -8.06 4.64
C THR A 60 14.49 -7.56 4.80
N GLN A 61 14.77 -6.76 5.83
CA GLN A 61 16.14 -6.34 6.17
C GLN A 61 16.79 -7.23 7.24
N GLY A 62 16.02 -8.12 7.87
CA GLY A 62 16.48 -8.96 8.98
C GLY A 62 17.23 -10.21 8.55
N ASP A 63 17.88 -10.85 9.53
CA ASP A 63 18.67 -12.07 9.32
C ASP A 63 17.86 -13.28 8.88
N GLN A 64 16.54 -13.26 9.12
CA GLN A 64 15.62 -14.30 8.67
C GLN A 64 15.40 -14.28 7.15
N PHE A 65 15.55 -13.11 6.52
CA PHE A 65 15.37 -12.93 5.08
C PHE A 65 16.59 -12.26 4.44
N ARG A 66 17.78 -12.86 4.65
CA ARG A 66 19.09 -12.32 4.20
C ARG A 66 19.19 -11.98 2.72
N ARG A 67 18.30 -12.53 1.88
CA ARG A 67 18.30 -12.32 0.42
C ARG A 67 18.17 -10.85 0.01
N THR A 68 17.59 -10.01 0.87
CA THR A 68 17.39 -8.58 0.61
C THR A 68 18.04 -7.66 1.64
N ASN A 69 18.82 -8.20 2.59
CA ASN A 69 19.50 -7.39 3.61
C ASN A 69 20.43 -6.36 2.95
N GLY A 70 20.27 -5.09 3.32
CA GLY A 70 21.01 -3.94 2.79
C GLY A 70 20.57 -3.51 1.39
N GLN A 71 19.57 -4.16 0.79
CA GLN A 71 19.01 -3.76 -0.51
C GLN A 71 17.94 -2.68 -0.34
N LYS A 72 17.80 -1.82 -1.35
CA LYS A 72 16.74 -0.82 -1.40
C LYS A 72 15.37 -1.48 -1.48
N ILE A 73 14.41 -0.95 -0.72
CA ILE A 73 13.01 -1.39 -0.74
C ILE A 73 12.17 -0.36 -1.49
N GLY A 74 11.37 -0.81 -2.45
CA GLY A 74 10.31 -0.01 -3.04
C GLY A 74 8.95 -0.59 -2.69
N ILE A 75 7.94 0.26 -2.57
CA ILE A 75 6.55 -0.16 -2.36
C ILE A 75 5.71 0.16 -3.61
N VAL A 76 4.86 -0.77 -4.00
CA VAL A 76 3.90 -0.58 -5.10
C VAL A 76 2.53 -1.03 -4.61
N GLY A 77 1.51 -0.23 -4.86
CA GLY A 77 0.16 -0.54 -4.41
C GLY A 77 -0.93 -0.08 -5.37
N TYR A 78 -2.04 -0.81 -5.38
CA TYR A 78 -3.19 -0.64 -6.28
C TYR A 78 -4.49 -0.44 -5.48
N CYS A 79 -5.33 0.52 -5.86
CA CYS A 79 -6.58 0.84 -5.14
C CYS A 79 -6.30 1.11 -3.65
N VAL A 80 -6.86 0.33 -2.73
CA VAL A 80 -6.54 0.37 -1.29
C VAL A 80 -5.05 0.14 -1.04
N GLY A 81 -4.41 -0.74 -1.81
CA GLY A 81 -2.95 -0.88 -1.77
C GLY A 81 -2.23 0.42 -2.16
N GLY A 82 -2.80 1.21 -3.08
CA GLY A 82 -2.26 2.51 -3.47
C GLY A 82 -2.31 3.53 -2.33
N ARG A 83 -3.40 3.51 -1.54
CA ARG A 83 -3.49 4.24 -0.26
C ARG A 83 -2.40 3.80 0.70
N ILE A 84 -2.21 2.49 0.87
CA ILE A 84 -1.20 1.95 1.78
C ILE A 84 0.21 2.36 1.35
N ALA A 85 0.52 2.30 0.05
CA ALA A 85 1.80 2.76 -0.49
C ALA A 85 2.01 4.28 -0.27
N TYR A 86 0.93 5.06 -0.39
CA TYR A 86 0.94 6.49 -0.11
C TYR A 86 1.23 6.77 1.38
N LEU A 87 0.50 6.12 2.30
CA LEU A 87 0.70 6.24 3.74
C LEU A 87 2.10 5.81 4.17
N ALA A 88 2.58 4.68 3.64
CA ALA A 88 3.93 4.21 3.92
C ALA A 88 5.00 5.21 3.48
N ALA A 89 4.80 5.93 2.37
CA ALA A 89 5.72 6.99 1.93
C ALA A 89 5.78 8.18 2.90
N THR A 90 4.73 8.39 3.71
CA THR A 90 4.66 9.46 4.72
C THR A 90 5.17 9.04 6.09
N ARG A 91 5.00 7.76 6.47
CA ARG A 91 5.16 7.30 7.85
C ARG A 91 6.21 6.21 8.06
N CYS A 92 6.51 5.40 7.04
CA CYS A 92 7.50 4.32 7.16
C CYS A 92 8.91 4.80 6.84
N GLN A 93 9.88 4.31 7.60
CA GLN A 93 11.31 4.51 7.31
C GLN A 93 11.89 3.31 6.54
N GLY A 94 12.96 3.53 5.77
CA GLY A 94 13.67 2.46 5.06
C GLY A 94 13.14 2.15 3.65
N LEU A 95 12.04 2.77 3.22
CA LEU A 95 11.62 2.78 1.83
C LEU A 95 12.47 3.74 1.00
N SER A 96 12.69 3.41 -0.28
CA SER A 96 13.47 4.22 -1.22
C SER A 96 12.60 4.90 -2.29
N ALA A 97 11.42 4.37 -2.58
CA ALA A 97 10.45 4.95 -3.50
C ALA A 97 9.08 4.28 -3.35
N ALA A 98 8.01 4.98 -3.72
CA ALA A 98 6.65 4.43 -3.81
C ALA A 98 6.06 4.62 -5.21
N SER A 99 5.31 3.62 -5.69
CA SER A 99 4.44 3.73 -6.86
C SER A 99 2.99 3.49 -6.44
N VAL A 100 2.17 4.53 -6.57
CA VAL A 100 0.77 4.56 -6.17
C VAL A 100 -0.09 4.44 -7.42
N TYR A 101 -0.90 3.39 -7.51
CA TYR A 101 -1.90 3.22 -8.56
C TYR A 101 -3.29 3.49 -7.99
N TYR A 102 -3.93 4.57 -8.48
CA TYR A 102 -5.32 4.96 -8.17
C TYR A 102 -5.66 4.78 -6.69
N GLY A 103 -4.93 5.51 -5.82
CA GLY A 103 -5.03 5.39 -4.37
C GLY A 103 -6.47 5.49 -3.87
N GLY A 104 -6.99 4.39 -3.34
CA GLY A 104 -8.37 4.26 -2.92
C GLY A 104 -8.66 5.01 -1.62
N ARG A 105 -9.75 5.79 -1.61
CA ARG A 105 -10.25 6.49 -0.41
C ARG A 105 -9.27 7.46 0.25
N ILE A 106 -8.27 7.98 -0.47
CA ILE A 106 -7.23 8.87 0.11
C ILE A 106 -7.74 10.17 0.75
N LEU A 107 -9.00 10.53 0.49
CA LEU A 107 -9.67 11.70 1.06
C LEU A 107 -10.42 11.42 2.37
N ALA A 108 -10.42 10.17 2.85
CA ALA A 108 -11.07 9.77 4.09
C ALA A 108 -10.10 8.94 4.97
N PRO A 109 -10.17 9.08 6.31
CA PRO A 109 -9.35 8.29 7.22
C PRO A 109 -9.87 6.84 7.31
N PHE A 110 -8.96 5.92 7.62
CA PHE A 110 -9.28 4.62 8.18
C PHE A 110 -8.83 4.62 9.63
N GLY A 111 -9.77 4.48 10.57
CA GLY A 111 -9.53 4.73 11.99
C GLY A 111 -9.69 6.20 12.38
N ASP A 112 -9.08 6.60 13.50
CA ASP A 112 -9.22 7.93 14.11
C ASP A 112 -8.19 8.97 13.62
N GLY A 113 -7.29 8.57 12.73
CA GLY A 113 -6.21 9.41 12.20
C GLY A 113 -6.66 10.41 11.11
N PRO A 114 -5.72 11.21 10.57
CA PRO A 114 -6.00 12.11 9.44
C PRO A 114 -6.22 11.31 8.14
N ALA A 115 -6.90 11.89 7.15
CA ALA A 115 -6.93 11.28 5.83
C ALA A 115 -5.52 11.31 5.21
N PRO A 116 -5.14 10.32 4.37
CA PRO A 116 -3.82 10.28 3.73
C PRO A 116 -3.45 11.59 3.01
N ILE A 117 -4.42 12.23 2.34
CA ILE A 117 -4.18 13.50 1.64
C ILE A 117 -3.76 14.64 2.58
N ASP A 118 -4.25 14.65 3.82
CA ASP A 118 -3.99 15.73 4.78
C ASP A 118 -2.53 15.71 5.28
N ILE A 119 -1.86 14.57 5.15
CA ILE A 119 -0.45 14.38 5.53
C ILE A 119 0.49 14.31 4.33
N THR A 120 0.07 14.78 3.16
CA THR A 120 0.90 14.84 1.93
C THR A 120 2.26 15.51 2.19
N ASN A 121 2.29 16.56 3.01
CA ASN A 121 3.51 17.30 3.33
C ASN A 121 4.54 16.49 4.14
N GLN A 122 4.17 15.30 4.61
CA GLN A 122 5.04 14.39 5.35
C GLN A 122 5.69 13.32 4.45
N ILE A 123 5.46 13.33 3.13
CA ILE A 123 6.09 12.38 2.21
C ILE A 123 7.63 12.51 2.31
N GLN A 124 8.29 11.39 2.63
CA GLN A 124 9.74 11.35 2.92
C GLN A 124 10.57 10.78 1.75
N ILE A 125 9.91 10.19 0.75
CA ILE A 125 10.53 9.46 -0.36
C ILE A 125 9.91 9.87 -1.71
N PRO A 126 10.60 9.66 -2.86
CA PRO A 126 9.99 9.86 -4.16
C PRO A 126 8.73 9.02 -4.36
N VAL A 127 7.63 9.65 -4.76
CA VAL A 127 6.33 9.01 -5.05
C VAL A 127 5.96 9.24 -6.51
N MET A 128 5.61 8.15 -7.22
CA MET A 128 5.00 8.19 -8.54
C MET A 128 3.51 7.84 -8.42
N GLY A 129 2.64 8.80 -8.75
CA GLY A 129 1.20 8.58 -8.82
C GLY A 129 0.74 8.22 -10.23
N ASN A 130 -0.04 7.15 -10.35
CA ASN A 130 -0.62 6.66 -11.59
C ASN A 130 -2.14 6.71 -11.46
N PHE A 131 -2.80 7.55 -12.27
CA PHE A 131 -4.24 7.78 -12.19
C PHE A 131 -4.89 7.59 -13.57
N GLY A 132 -6.07 6.98 -13.58
CA GLY A 132 -6.88 6.89 -14.80
C GLY A 132 -7.62 8.19 -15.03
N GLY A 133 -7.53 8.78 -16.23
CA GLY A 133 -8.25 10.03 -16.54
C GLY A 133 -9.79 9.91 -16.52
N GLN A 134 -10.31 8.68 -16.50
CA GLN A 134 -11.75 8.36 -16.39
C GLN A 134 -12.09 7.74 -15.03
N ASP A 135 -11.10 7.56 -14.15
CA ASP A 135 -11.34 7.02 -12.82
C ASP A 135 -12.09 8.05 -11.99
N GLN A 136 -13.22 7.63 -11.43
CA GLN A 136 -14.00 8.46 -10.55
C GLN A 136 -13.62 8.23 -9.08
N ASN A 137 -12.46 7.65 -8.76
CA ASN A 137 -12.00 7.49 -7.39
C ASN A 137 -10.50 7.83 -7.29
N PRO A 138 -10.10 8.86 -6.52
CA PRO A 138 -10.92 9.69 -5.63
C PRO A 138 -11.80 10.71 -6.39
N ARG A 139 -13.06 10.91 -5.95
CA ARG A 139 -13.90 12.03 -6.39
C ARG A 139 -13.52 13.29 -5.62
N LEU A 140 -13.27 14.39 -6.34
CA LEU A 140 -13.03 15.72 -5.75
C LEU A 140 -14.32 16.44 -5.29
N THR A 141 -15.48 15.80 -5.45
CA THR A 141 -16.78 16.32 -5.04
C THR A 141 -17.37 15.42 -3.96
N MET A 142 -17.64 16.02 -2.79
CA MET A 142 -18.47 15.43 -1.73
C MET A 142 -19.91 15.25 -2.19
#